data_AF-K9IHL7-F1
#
_entry.id   AF-K9IHL7-F1
#
_cell.length_a   1.000
_cell.length_b   1.000
_cell.length_c   1.000
_cell.angle_alpha   90.00
_cell.angle_beta   90.00
_cell.angle_gamma   90.00
#
_symmetry.space_group_name_H-M   'P 1'
#
loop_
_entity.id
_entity.type
_entity.pdbx_description
1 polymer ?
#
loop_
_entity_poly.entity_id
_entity_poly.type
_entity_poly.pdbx_seq_one_letter_code
_entity_poly.pdbx_strand_id
1 'polypeptide(L)'
;MDQMKEQIKTPQKELSDKEIANLSDAEFKTLVIGMLREMIEYSRKMKEEMKALQSEIKNNIQGTNNEEKKTGIQINNLEQKGEINIQPKQKEETRIQKSEERLSNLWDNFKHSNIQIIGMPEGEEEEQEIKNLFEKIMKENYPSLEKEIDILEVQEAQRVPKKLDPKRNTPRHIISKLSKIKVKENILKAAREKGRVIYKGAPIKLSADFSKETLQAGRGCKEVFKVMKSKDLHPRLLQPAKLSFRMEGQIKCFPDKVKLKDKVLPRQGQIKGVHHHQALIT
;
A
#
# COMPACT_ATOMS: atom_id res chain seq x y z
N MET A 1 3.12 -48.79 -9.01
CA MET A 1 2.43 -49.64 -8.00
C MET A 1 1.95 -50.97 -8.60
N ASP A 2 2.45 -51.41 -9.77
CA ASP A 2 1.94 -52.63 -10.46
C ASP A 2 3.02 -53.62 -10.90
N GLN A 3 4.21 -53.61 -10.30
CA GLN A 3 5.25 -54.60 -10.60
C GLN A 3 5.91 -55.09 -9.31
N MET A 4 5.17 -55.86 -8.51
CA MET A 4 5.73 -56.70 -7.43
C MET A 4 4.65 -57.69 -6.96
N LYS A 5 4.12 -58.49 -7.89
CA LYS A 5 3.33 -59.69 -7.59
C LYS A 5 3.92 -60.86 -8.35
N GLU A 6 5.20 -61.13 -8.12
CA GLU A 6 5.85 -62.32 -8.66
C GLU A 6 6.01 -63.36 -7.52
N GLN A 7 4.98 -64.20 -7.44
CA GLN A 7 4.98 -65.58 -6.97
C GLN A 7 5.93 -65.93 -5.81
N ILE A 8 5.42 -65.81 -4.57
CA ILE A 8 5.76 -66.81 -3.55
C ILE A 8 5.02 -68.09 -3.97
N LYS A 9 5.68 -68.89 -4.81
CA LYS A 9 5.25 -70.26 -5.08
C LYS A 9 5.48 -71.02 -3.79
N THR A 10 4.41 -71.44 -3.12
CA THR A 10 4.45 -72.53 -2.14
C THR A 10 4.35 -73.83 -2.93
N PRO A 11 5.34 -74.73 -2.88
CA PRO A 11 5.06 -76.11 -3.20
C PRO A 11 5.48 -76.98 -2.03
N GLN A 12 4.52 -77.45 -1.24
CA GLN A 12 4.57 -78.80 -0.69
C GLN A 12 3.14 -79.19 -0.29
N LYS A 13 2.76 -80.41 -0.68
CA LYS A 13 1.46 -81.03 -0.40
C LYS A 13 1.29 -81.10 1.13
N GLU A 14 0.31 -80.39 1.68
CA GLU A 14 -0.06 -80.52 3.09
C GLU A 14 -0.54 -81.97 3.33
N LEU A 15 0.27 -82.75 4.03
CA LEU A 15 -0.11 -84.10 4.48
C LEU A 15 -1.17 -83.96 5.56
N SER A 16 -2.21 -84.80 5.52
CA SER A 16 -3.26 -84.81 6.55
C SER A 16 -2.73 -85.39 7.85
N ASP A 17 -3.30 -84.97 8.99
CA ASP A 17 -2.89 -85.43 10.34
C ASP A 17 -2.90 -86.97 10.48
N LYS A 18 -3.75 -87.67 9.71
CA LYS A 18 -3.84 -89.14 9.68
C LYS A 18 -2.68 -89.80 8.91
N GLU A 19 -2.11 -89.13 7.92
CA GLU A 19 -0.97 -89.62 7.15
C GLU A 19 0.32 -89.46 7.95
N ILE A 20 0.43 -88.41 8.77
CA ILE A 20 1.57 -88.15 9.66
C ILE A 20 1.65 -89.18 10.80
N ALA A 21 0.50 -89.57 11.36
CA ALA A 21 0.43 -90.53 12.47
C ALA A 21 0.86 -91.96 12.12
N ASN A 22 0.90 -92.32 10.83
CA ASN A 22 1.23 -93.67 10.34
C ASN A 22 2.65 -93.79 9.76
N LEU A 23 3.47 -92.73 9.81
CA LEU A 23 4.85 -92.73 9.31
C LEU A 23 5.77 -93.52 10.24
N SER A 24 6.78 -94.19 9.68
CA SER A 24 7.87 -94.73 10.48
C SER A 24 8.76 -93.61 11.05
N ASP A 25 9.43 -93.88 12.16
CA ASP A 25 10.35 -92.95 12.82
C ASP A 25 11.41 -92.35 11.88
N ALA A 26 11.87 -93.14 10.89
CA ALA A 26 12.86 -92.72 9.90
C ALA A 26 12.27 -91.80 8.82
N GLU A 27 11.03 -92.06 8.38
CA GLU A 27 10.30 -91.23 7.42
C GLU A 27 9.90 -89.90 8.05
N PHE A 28 9.43 -89.91 9.30
CA PHE A 28 9.12 -88.70 10.06
C PHE A 28 10.36 -87.82 10.27
N LYS A 29 11.50 -88.41 10.66
CA LYS A 29 12.78 -87.67 10.79
C LYS A 29 13.22 -87.04 9.48
N THR A 30 13.07 -87.75 8.37
CA THR A 30 13.44 -87.25 7.02
C THR A 30 12.53 -86.09 6.61
N LEU A 31 11.22 -86.20 6.87
CA LEU A 31 10.25 -85.14 6.60
C LEU A 31 10.57 -83.87 7.40
N VAL A 32 10.82 -84.00 8.71
CA VAL A 32 11.17 -82.86 9.57
C VAL A 32 12.48 -82.19 9.13
N ILE A 33 13.51 -82.97 8.75
CA ILE A 33 14.77 -82.42 8.24
C ILE A 33 14.56 -81.68 6.90
N GLY A 34 13.70 -82.20 6.03
CA GLY A 34 13.31 -81.54 4.78
C GLY A 34 12.66 -80.18 5.03
N MET A 35 11.65 -80.14 5.91
CA MET A 35 10.96 -78.90 6.29
C MET A 35 11.92 -77.88 6.93
N LEU A 36 12.84 -78.32 7.80
CA LEU A 36 13.83 -77.43 8.41
C LEU A 36 14.81 -76.84 7.38
N ARG A 37 15.22 -77.62 6.38
CA ARG A 37 16.08 -77.12 5.29
C ARG A 37 15.35 -76.08 4.44
N GLU A 38 14.09 -76.32 4.10
CA GLU A 38 13.28 -75.36 3.36
C GLU A 38 13.06 -74.06 4.14
N MET A 39 12.85 -74.16 5.46
CA MET A 39 12.72 -73.00 6.33
C MET A 39 14.02 -72.16 6.39
N ILE A 40 15.19 -72.81 6.42
CA ILE A 40 16.50 -72.14 6.38
C ILE A 40 16.71 -71.43 5.04
N GLU A 41 16.41 -72.10 3.92
CA GLU A 41 16.52 -71.50 2.58
C GLU A 41 15.55 -70.33 2.40
N TYR A 42 14.31 -70.45 2.87
CA TYR A 42 13.34 -69.36 2.86
C TYR A 42 13.82 -68.17 3.71
N SER A 43 14.34 -68.44 4.91
CA SER A 43 14.91 -67.41 5.79
C SER A 43 16.10 -66.70 5.15
N ARG A 44 16.93 -67.44 4.40
CA ARG A 44 18.07 -66.88 3.66
C ARG A 44 17.60 -65.96 2.54
N LYS A 45 16.64 -66.40 1.73
CA LYS A 45 16.04 -65.61 0.65
C LYS A 45 15.39 -64.33 1.18
N MET A 46 14.59 -64.42 2.24
CA MET A 46 13.98 -63.27 2.91
C MET A 46 15.02 -62.27 3.41
N LYS A 47 16.15 -62.75 3.95
CA LYS A 47 17.25 -61.89 4.41
C LYS A 47 17.94 -61.16 3.25
N GLU A 48 18.08 -61.80 2.09
CA GLU A 48 18.65 -61.18 0.89
C GLU A 48 17.71 -60.12 0.30
N GLU A 49 16.41 -60.40 0.21
CA GLU A 49 15.39 -59.44 -0.21
C GLU A 49 15.31 -58.23 0.73
N MET A 50 15.36 -58.45 2.05
CA MET A 50 15.42 -57.36 3.03
C MET A 50 16.66 -56.48 2.86
N LYS A 51 17.83 -57.07 2.56
CA LYS A 51 19.05 -56.30 2.29
C LYS A 51 18.94 -55.48 1.02
N ALA A 52 18.36 -56.05 -0.04
CA ALA A 52 18.12 -55.35 -1.30
C ALA A 52 17.21 -54.14 -1.08
N LEU A 53 16.06 -54.33 -0.43
CA LEU A 53 15.13 -53.26 -0.08
C LEU A 53 15.79 -52.19 0.80
N GLN A 54 16.59 -52.58 1.79
CA GLN A 54 17.31 -51.63 2.65
C GLN A 54 18.30 -50.78 1.84
N SER A 55 18.97 -51.38 0.85
CA SER A 55 19.89 -50.64 -0.04
C SER A 55 19.15 -49.66 -0.95
N GLU A 56 17.99 -50.04 -1.47
CA GLU A 56 17.16 -49.20 -2.32
C GLU A 56 16.59 -48.00 -1.54
N ILE A 57 16.06 -48.25 -0.34
CA ILE A 57 15.59 -47.20 0.57
C ILE A 57 16.73 -46.22 0.89
N LYS A 58 17.93 -46.73 1.19
CA LYS A 58 19.09 -45.88 1.48
C LYS A 58 19.45 -44.97 0.30
N ASN A 59 19.45 -45.51 -0.92
CA ASN A 59 19.75 -44.74 -2.13
C ASN A 59 18.68 -43.67 -2.39
N ASN A 60 17.39 -44.00 -2.21
CA ASN A 60 16.29 -43.05 -2.37
C ASN A 60 16.34 -41.92 -1.33
N ILE A 61 16.64 -42.23 -0.07
CA ILE A 61 16.85 -41.23 1.00
C ILE A 61 18.04 -40.32 0.66
N GLN A 62 19.13 -40.88 0.14
CA GLN A 62 20.29 -40.07 -0.25
C GLN A 62 19.98 -39.17 -1.46
N GLY A 63 19.22 -39.67 -2.45
CA GLY A 63 18.76 -38.89 -3.59
C GLY A 63 17.89 -37.71 -3.18
N THR A 64 16.86 -37.97 -2.36
CA THR A 64 15.95 -36.93 -1.84
C THR A 64 16.68 -35.89 -1.00
N ASN A 65 17.59 -36.30 -0.10
CA ASN A 65 18.40 -35.36 0.69
C ASN A 65 19.27 -34.44 -0.19
N ASN A 66 19.79 -34.94 -1.31
CA ASN A 66 20.59 -34.14 -2.23
C ASN A 66 19.72 -33.13 -2.99
N GLU A 67 18.51 -33.53 -3.40
CA GLU A 67 17.53 -32.62 -4.02
C GLU A 67 17.04 -31.56 -3.04
N GLU A 68 16.79 -31.91 -1.78
CA GLU A 68 16.41 -30.98 -0.72
C GLU A 68 17.53 -29.94 -0.48
N LYS A 69 18.80 -30.38 -0.41
CA LYS A 69 19.93 -29.45 -0.31
C LYS A 69 20.02 -28.52 -1.53
N LYS A 70 19.83 -29.06 -2.74
CA LYS A 70 19.88 -28.27 -3.98
C LYS A 70 18.76 -27.24 -4.04
N THR A 71 17.54 -27.63 -3.67
CA THR A 71 16.37 -26.73 -3.62
C THR A 71 16.52 -25.67 -2.53
N GLY A 72 17.01 -26.03 -1.34
CA GLY A 72 17.31 -25.08 -0.26
C GLY A 72 18.32 -24.01 -0.70
N ILE A 73 19.39 -24.39 -1.41
CA ILE A 73 20.35 -23.44 -1.98
C ILE A 73 19.68 -22.51 -3.01
N GLN A 74 18.82 -23.04 -3.88
CA GLN A 74 18.10 -22.24 -4.87
C GLN A 74 17.16 -21.23 -4.21
N ILE A 75 16.42 -21.64 -3.18
CA ILE A 75 15.51 -20.76 -2.43
C ILE A 75 16.29 -19.60 -1.79
N ASN A 76 17.38 -19.90 -1.06
CA ASN A 76 18.21 -18.87 -0.43
C ASN A 76 18.79 -17.87 -1.45
N ASN A 77 19.25 -18.36 -2.61
CA ASN A 77 19.73 -17.50 -3.69
C ASN A 77 18.62 -16.61 -4.27
N LEU A 78 17.39 -17.12 -4.39
CA LEU A 78 16.23 -16.35 -4.86
C LEU A 78 15.80 -15.29 -3.84
N GLU A 79 15.81 -15.62 -2.54
CA GLU A 79 15.52 -14.68 -1.46
C GLU A 79 16.53 -13.53 -1.44
N GLN A 80 17.83 -13.83 -1.48
CA GLN A 80 18.88 -12.82 -1.57
C GLN A 80 18.71 -11.94 -2.81
N LYS A 81 18.44 -12.53 -3.99
CA LYS A 81 18.18 -11.76 -5.22
C LYS A 81 16.93 -10.89 -5.11
N GLY A 82 15.90 -11.36 -4.42
CA GLY A 82 14.70 -10.60 -4.11
C GLY A 82 15.01 -9.38 -3.24
N GLU A 83 15.73 -9.57 -2.13
CA GLU A 83 16.15 -8.50 -1.23
C GLU A 83 17.02 -7.45 -1.94
N ILE A 84 17.99 -7.89 -2.73
CA ILE A 84 18.87 -7.02 -3.54
C ILE A 84 18.05 -6.17 -4.52
N ASN A 85 16.89 -6.64 -5.00
CA ASN A 85 16.06 -5.90 -5.95
C ASN A 85 15.00 -5.01 -5.25
N ILE A 86 14.51 -5.40 -4.07
CA ILE A 86 13.51 -4.64 -3.32
C ILE A 86 14.12 -3.36 -2.73
N GLN A 87 15.31 -3.43 -2.14
CA GLN A 87 15.96 -2.26 -1.53
C GLN A 87 16.20 -1.09 -2.51
N PRO A 88 16.81 -1.28 -3.69
CA PRO A 88 17.01 -0.18 -4.64
C PRO A 88 15.68 0.35 -5.17
N LYS A 89 14.67 -0.52 -5.37
CA LYS A 89 13.34 -0.09 -5.80
C LYS A 89 12.64 0.79 -4.76
N GLN A 90 12.66 0.39 -3.49
CA GLN A 90 12.15 1.21 -2.39
C GLN A 90 12.92 2.53 -2.26
N LYS A 91 14.25 2.48 -2.38
CA LYS A 91 15.08 3.68 -2.37
C LYS A 91 14.72 4.62 -3.52
N GLU A 92 14.51 4.10 -4.72
CA GLU A 92 14.12 4.90 -5.88
C GLU A 92 12.71 5.48 -5.73
N GLU A 93 11.73 4.69 -5.26
CA GLU A 93 10.38 5.17 -4.94
C GLU A 93 10.42 6.32 -3.93
N THR A 94 11.20 6.21 -2.85
CA THR A 94 11.35 7.32 -1.88
C THR A 94 12.05 8.54 -2.48
N ARG A 95 12.95 8.37 -3.46
CA ARG A 95 13.59 9.49 -4.16
C ARG A 95 12.63 10.19 -5.10
N ILE A 96 11.83 9.42 -5.85
CA ILE A 96 10.78 9.94 -6.73
C ILE A 96 9.76 10.72 -5.90
N GLN A 97 9.24 10.14 -4.82
CA GLN A 97 8.29 10.82 -3.93
C GLN A 97 8.86 12.13 -3.36
N LYS A 98 10.11 12.14 -2.89
CA LYS A 98 10.78 13.37 -2.43
C LYS A 98 10.94 14.39 -3.54
N SER A 99 11.19 13.95 -4.78
CA SER A 99 11.31 14.84 -5.92
C SER A 99 9.97 15.47 -6.31
N GLU A 100 8.89 14.70 -6.27
CA GLU A 100 7.52 15.17 -6.52
C GLU A 100 7.07 16.17 -5.45
N GLU A 101 7.34 15.89 -4.16
CA GLU A 101 7.06 16.82 -3.07
C GLU A 101 7.84 18.14 -3.24
N ARG A 102 9.11 18.07 -3.64
CA ARG A 102 9.92 19.27 -3.95
C ARG A 102 9.33 20.05 -5.12
N LEU A 103 8.93 19.40 -6.20
CA LEU A 103 8.31 20.05 -7.36
C LEU A 103 6.99 20.71 -7.00
N SER A 104 6.12 20.04 -6.23
CA SER A 104 4.88 20.64 -5.76
C SER A 104 5.13 21.88 -4.91
N ASN A 105 6.08 21.80 -3.96
CA ASN A 105 6.43 22.94 -3.11
C ASN A 105 6.99 24.11 -3.93
N LEU A 106 7.80 23.84 -4.95
CA LEU A 106 8.29 24.87 -5.87
C LEU A 106 7.12 25.50 -6.65
N TRP A 107 6.19 24.71 -7.18
CA TRP A 107 5.01 25.22 -7.87
C TRP A 107 4.14 26.09 -6.97
N ASP A 108 3.89 25.65 -5.74
CA ASP A 108 3.16 26.46 -4.77
C ASP A 108 3.91 27.75 -4.42
N ASN A 109 5.24 27.69 -4.31
CA ASN A 109 6.08 28.88 -4.15
C ASN A 109 6.07 29.79 -5.38
N PHE A 110 5.87 29.29 -6.60
CA PHE A 110 5.70 30.17 -7.76
C PHE A 110 4.30 30.80 -7.78
N LYS A 111 3.30 30.09 -7.27
CA LYS A 111 1.89 30.50 -7.24
C LYS A 111 1.48 31.24 -5.96
N HIS A 112 2.38 31.35 -4.99
CA HIS A 112 2.06 31.85 -3.66
C HIS A 112 1.54 33.29 -3.65
N SER A 113 1.88 34.11 -4.65
CA SER A 113 1.37 35.48 -4.81
C SER A 113 0.18 35.60 -5.78
N ASN A 114 -0.27 34.50 -6.37
CA ASN A 114 -1.36 34.47 -7.34
C ASN A 114 -2.74 34.36 -6.68
N ILE A 115 -3.70 35.11 -7.21
CA ILE A 115 -5.14 34.97 -6.97
C ILE A 115 -5.80 34.46 -8.25
N GLN A 116 -6.68 33.49 -8.09
CA GLN A 116 -7.52 32.96 -9.15
C GLN A 116 -8.93 33.57 -9.04
N ILE A 117 -9.40 34.15 -10.14
CA ILE A 117 -10.77 34.67 -10.29
C ILE A 117 -11.55 33.69 -11.17
N ILE A 118 -12.67 33.21 -10.66
CA ILE A 118 -13.52 32.20 -11.29
C ILE A 118 -14.90 32.81 -11.55
N GLY A 119 -15.46 32.58 -12.74
CA GLY A 119 -16.80 33.03 -13.11
C GLY A 119 -16.85 34.41 -13.77
N MET A 120 -15.70 35.03 -14.03
CA MET A 120 -15.64 36.30 -14.76
C MET A 120 -16.07 36.10 -16.23
N PRO A 121 -17.05 36.84 -16.78
CA PRO A 121 -17.45 36.74 -18.20
C PRO A 121 -16.28 36.97 -19.16
N GLU A 122 -16.23 36.25 -20.29
CA GLU A 122 -15.20 36.46 -21.32
C GLU A 122 -15.40 37.79 -22.05
N GLY A 123 -14.34 38.43 -22.52
CA GLY A 123 -14.40 39.68 -23.31
C GLY A 123 -14.35 40.97 -22.47
N GLU A 124 -14.58 40.89 -21.16
CA GLU A 124 -14.44 42.01 -20.22
C GLU A 124 -13.00 42.59 -20.17
N GLU A 125 -12.01 41.82 -20.62
CA GLU A 125 -10.61 42.25 -20.69
C GLU A 125 -10.28 43.16 -21.88
N GLU A 126 -11.13 43.16 -22.91
CA GLU A 126 -10.88 43.94 -24.12
C GLU A 126 -11.28 45.41 -23.92
N GLU A 127 -12.27 45.67 -23.05
CA GLU A 127 -12.68 47.03 -22.67
C GLU A 127 -11.74 47.68 -21.63
N GLN A 128 -11.12 46.89 -20.76
CA GLN A 128 -10.23 47.37 -19.70
C GLN A 128 -9.08 46.39 -19.47
N GLU A 129 -7.87 46.91 -19.21
CA GLU A 129 -6.77 46.05 -18.77
C GLU A 129 -7.19 45.21 -17.56
N ILE A 130 -6.91 43.91 -17.60
CA ILE A 130 -7.25 42.92 -16.57
C ILE A 130 -6.81 43.36 -15.17
N LYS A 131 -5.72 44.14 -15.09
CA LYS A 131 -5.21 44.73 -13.86
C LYS A 131 -6.21 45.71 -13.23
N ASN A 132 -6.70 46.66 -14.02
CA ASN A 132 -7.66 47.68 -13.60
C ASN A 132 -8.99 47.05 -13.18
N LEU A 133 -9.39 45.98 -13.88
CA LEU A 133 -10.57 45.19 -13.53
C LEU A 133 -10.47 44.62 -12.12
N PHE A 134 -9.31 44.08 -11.73
CA PHE A 134 -9.14 43.53 -10.38
C PHE A 134 -9.28 44.61 -9.30
N GLU A 135 -8.66 45.78 -9.49
CA GLU A 135 -8.81 46.91 -8.56
C GLU A 135 -10.27 47.37 -8.43
N LYS A 136 -11.00 47.43 -9.55
CA LYS A 136 -12.41 47.80 -9.56
C LYS A 136 -13.27 46.83 -8.76
N ILE A 137 -13.07 45.51 -8.96
CA ILE A 137 -13.75 44.46 -8.18
C ILE A 137 -13.48 44.66 -6.69
N MET A 138 -12.23 44.96 -6.32
CA MET A 138 -11.84 45.14 -4.94
C MET A 138 -12.50 46.35 -4.30
N LYS A 139 -12.54 47.50 -4.99
CA LYS A 139 -13.22 48.72 -4.52
C LYS A 139 -14.72 48.52 -4.37
N GLU A 140 -15.37 47.86 -5.33
CA GLU A 140 -16.82 47.60 -5.31
C GLU A 140 -17.21 46.63 -4.18
N ASN A 141 -16.38 45.61 -3.92
CA ASN A 141 -16.74 44.56 -2.97
C ASN A 141 -16.19 44.73 -1.56
N TYR A 142 -15.05 45.40 -1.40
CA TYR A 142 -14.32 45.45 -0.13
C TYR A 142 -13.85 46.88 0.17
N PRO A 143 -14.77 47.84 0.38
CA PRO A 143 -14.38 49.21 0.75
C PRO A 143 -13.59 49.24 2.08
N SER A 144 -13.80 48.26 2.96
CA SER A 144 -13.02 48.14 4.21
C SER A 144 -11.53 47.84 4.01
N LEU A 145 -11.11 47.48 2.80
CA LEU A 145 -9.71 47.18 2.44
C LEU A 145 -9.04 48.34 1.70
N GLU A 146 -9.49 49.59 1.87
CA GLU A 146 -8.91 50.79 1.24
C GLU A 146 -7.37 50.80 1.30
N LYS A 147 -6.79 50.55 2.48
CA LYS A 147 -5.32 50.53 2.65
C LYS A 147 -4.64 49.46 1.81
N GLU A 148 -5.22 48.26 1.73
CA GLU A 148 -4.72 47.18 0.89
C GLU A 148 -4.89 47.48 -0.60
N ILE A 149 -5.98 48.15 -0.98
CA ILE A 149 -6.29 48.56 -2.35
C ILE A 149 -5.33 49.65 -2.80
N ASP A 150 -4.99 50.62 -1.96
CA ASP A 150 -4.07 51.72 -2.30
C ASP A 150 -2.65 51.22 -2.56
N ILE A 151 -2.23 50.13 -1.89
CA ILE A 151 -0.93 49.49 -2.08
C ILE A 151 -1.00 48.25 -2.99
N LEU A 152 -2.16 48.00 -3.60
CA LEU A 152 -2.39 46.85 -4.48
C LEU A 152 -1.62 47.06 -5.77
N GLU A 153 -0.64 46.20 -6.01
CA GLU A 153 0.15 46.22 -7.23
C GLU A 153 0.01 44.87 -7.92
N VAL A 154 -0.67 44.88 -9.08
CA VAL A 154 -0.86 43.71 -9.93
C VAL A 154 0.28 43.65 -10.96
N GLN A 155 1.18 42.68 -10.79
CA GLN A 155 2.33 42.49 -11.68
C GLN A 155 1.87 41.97 -13.05
N GLU A 156 1.02 40.96 -13.03
CA GLU A 156 0.51 40.28 -14.23
C GLU A 156 -0.91 39.82 -13.95
N ALA A 157 -1.78 39.92 -14.95
CA ALA A 157 -3.09 39.28 -14.88
C ALA A 157 -3.44 38.73 -16.26
N GLN A 158 -3.84 37.47 -16.33
CA GLN A 158 -4.14 36.81 -17.60
C GLN A 158 -5.20 35.71 -17.47
N ARG A 159 -5.92 35.48 -18.55
CA ARG A 159 -6.81 34.32 -18.69
C ARG A 159 -6.01 33.04 -18.90
N VAL A 160 -6.43 31.98 -18.21
CA VAL A 160 -5.79 30.67 -18.28
C VAL A 160 -6.84 29.58 -18.56
N PRO A 161 -6.66 28.76 -19.62
CA PRO A 161 -5.59 28.82 -20.63
C PRO A 161 -5.66 30.06 -21.55
N LYS A 162 -4.54 30.44 -22.18
CA LYS A 162 -4.49 31.63 -23.08
C LYS A 162 -5.44 31.54 -24.28
N LYS A 163 -5.63 30.33 -24.82
CA LYS A 163 -6.57 30.08 -25.92
C LYS A 163 -7.93 29.66 -25.35
N LEU A 164 -9.00 30.23 -25.91
CA LEU A 164 -10.36 29.80 -25.62
C LEU A 164 -10.62 28.47 -26.34
N ASP A 165 -11.17 27.50 -25.62
CA ASP A 165 -11.67 26.25 -26.20
C ASP A 165 -13.16 26.46 -26.57
N PRO A 166 -13.54 26.35 -27.85
CA PRO A 166 -14.93 26.53 -28.29
C PRO A 166 -15.92 25.56 -27.63
N LYS A 167 -15.45 24.41 -27.12
CA LYS A 167 -16.30 23.40 -26.45
C LYS A 167 -16.58 23.73 -24.98
N ARG A 168 -15.94 24.77 -24.43
CA ARG A 168 -16.01 25.09 -23.01
C ARG A 168 -17.17 26.05 -22.74
N ASN A 169 -18.16 25.57 -21.99
CA ASN A 169 -19.35 26.38 -21.64
C ASN A 169 -19.12 27.32 -20.44
N THR A 170 -18.02 27.15 -19.70
CA THR A 170 -17.68 27.98 -18.54
C THR A 170 -16.59 28.99 -18.89
N PRO A 171 -16.64 30.23 -18.39
CA PRO A 171 -15.55 31.17 -18.58
C PRO A 171 -14.20 30.60 -18.07
N ARG A 172 -13.11 30.99 -18.71
CA ARG A 172 -11.74 30.67 -18.28
C ARG A 172 -11.44 31.37 -16.97
N HIS A 173 -10.48 30.85 -16.21
CA HIS A 173 -10.11 31.52 -14.97
C HIS A 173 -9.13 32.65 -15.29
N ILE A 174 -9.15 33.72 -14.50
CA ILE A 174 -8.08 34.73 -14.54
C ILE A 174 -7.12 34.41 -13.40
N ILE A 175 -5.82 34.42 -13.70
CA ILE A 175 -4.77 34.40 -12.68
C ILE A 175 -4.18 35.80 -12.61
N SER A 176 -4.28 36.41 -11.43
CA SER A 176 -3.71 37.72 -11.11
C SER A 176 -2.57 37.55 -10.11
N LYS A 177 -1.37 37.97 -10.49
CA LYS A 177 -0.15 37.90 -9.69
C LYS A 177 0.05 39.22 -8.95
N LEU A 178 0.02 39.16 -7.63
CA LEU A 178 0.22 40.33 -6.77
C LEU A 178 1.69 40.48 -6.41
N SER A 179 2.14 41.73 -6.22
CA SER A 179 3.49 42.06 -5.74
C SER A 179 3.69 41.66 -4.27
N LYS A 180 2.64 41.83 -3.44
CA LYS A 180 2.69 41.61 -1.98
C LYS A 180 1.79 40.46 -1.54
N ILE A 181 2.38 39.44 -0.91
CA ILE A 181 1.67 38.24 -0.40
C ILE A 181 0.67 38.61 0.70
N LYS A 182 1.03 39.55 1.58
CA LYS A 182 0.16 39.99 2.68
C LYS A 182 -1.17 40.59 2.17
N VAL A 183 -1.10 41.34 1.06
CA VAL A 183 -2.29 41.88 0.40
C VAL A 183 -3.16 40.75 -0.12
N LYS A 184 -2.57 39.74 -0.79
CA LYS A 184 -3.30 38.53 -1.22
C LYS A 184 -4.03 37.86 -0.05
N GLU A 185 -3.34 37.64 1.07
CA GLU A 185 -3.92 36.94 2.22
C GLU A 185 -5.10 37.70 2.82
N ASN A 186 -5.00 39.03 2.95
CA ASN A 186 -6.08 39.88 3.44
C ASN A 186 -7.30 39.86 2.49
N ILE A 187 -7.06 39.94 1.18
CA ILE A 187 -8.12 39.87 0.15
C ILE A 187 -8.83 38.52 0.22
N LEU A 188 -8.07 37.41 0.25
CA LEU A 188 -8.67 36.07 0.31
C LEU A 188 -9.40 35.80 1.63
N LYS A 189 -8.95 36.42 2.73
CA LYS A 189 -9.64 36.37 4.02
C LYS A 189 -10.97 37.11 3.94
N ALA A 190 -10.97 38.36 3.48
CA ALA A 190 -12.19 39.15 3.31
C ALA A 190 -13.19 38.48 2.36
N ALA A 191 -12.70 37.86 1.27
CA ALA A 191 -13.56 37.12 0.35
C ALA A 191 -14.23 35.90 0.98
N ARG A 192 -13.55 35.20 1.89
CA ARG A 192 -14.14 34.08 2.64
C ARG A 192 -15.16 34.55 3.66
N GLU A 193 -14.90 35.68 4.32
CA GLU A 193 -15.78 36.26 5.34
C GLU A 193 -17.06 36.84 4.71
N LYS A 194 -16.93 37.55 3.59
CA LYS A 194 -18.09 38.08 2.84
C LYS A 194 -18.88 36.97 2.14
N GLY A 195 -18.22 35.91 1.70
CA GLY A 195 -18.82 34.73 1.06
C GLY A 195 -19.28 34.94 -0.39
N ARG A 196 -19.82 36.11 -0.74
CA ARG A 196 -20.22 36.47 -2.11
C ARG A 196 -19.42 37.67 -2.63
N VAL A 197 -18.85 37.51 -3.82
CA VAL A 197 -18.19 38.58 -4.58
C VAL A 197 -18.99 38.78 -5.85
N ILE A 198 -19.37 40.01 -6.15
CA ILE A 198 -20.22 40.33 -7.30
C ILE A 198 -19.45 41.27 -8.22
N TYR A 199 -19.53 41.04 -9.53
CA TYR A 199 -19.02 41.95 -10.54
C TYR A 199 -20.06 42.12 -11.63
N LYS A 200 -20.46 43.37 -11.93
CA LYS A 200 -21.52 43.68 -12.91
C LYS A 200 -22.79 42.83 -12.71
N GLY A 201 -23.18 42.58 -11.46
CA GLY A 201 -24.35 41.76 -11.11
C GLY A 201 -24.14 40.23 -11.19
N ALA A 202 -23.00 39.75 -11.71
CA ALA A 202 -22.67 38.33 -11.76
C ALA A 202 -21.84 37.88 -10.54
N PRO A 203 -22.12 36.71 -9.94
CA PRO A 203 -21.31 36.18 -8.85
C PRO A 203 -19.97 35.67 -9.38
N ILE A 204 -18.88 36.14 -8.79
CA ILE A 204 -17.52 35.65 -9.04
C ILE A 204 -16.93 35.06 -7.76
N LYS A 205 -15.85 34.29 -7.91
CA LYS A 205 -15.15 33.67 -6.79
C LYS A 205 -13.66 33.98 -6.84
N LEU A 206 -13.13 34.44 -5.71
CA LEU A 206 -11.70 34.62 -5.48
C LEU A 206 -11.15 33.40 -4.71
N SER A 207 -10.09 32.79 -5.22
CA SER A 207 -9.39 31.69 -4.56
C SER A 207 -7.88 31.83 -4.69
N ALA A 208 -7.13 31.17 -3.81
CA ALA A 208 -5.70 31.01 -4.00
C ALA A 208 -5.43 30.05 -5.17
N ASP A 209 -4.41 30.34 -5.97
CA ASP A 209 -3.85 29.40 -6.93
C ASP A 209 -2.86 28.47 -6.21
N PHE A 210 -3.07 27.16 -6.36
CA PHE A 210 -2.27 26.11 -5.73
C PHE A 210 -1.91 25.04 -6.76
N SER A 211 -0.88 24.25 -6.47
CA SER A 211 -0.52 23.05 -7.23
C SER A 211 -1.66 22.03 -7.23
N LYS A 212 -1.61 21.10 -8.19
CA LYS A 212 -2.61 20.03 -8.29
C LYS A 212 -2.59 19.15 -7.04
N GLU A 213 -1.39 18.88 -6.53
CA GLU A 213 -1.10 18.06 -5.36
C GLU A 213 -1.67 18.71 -4.11
N THR A 214 -1.45 20.02 -3.92
CA THR A 214 -2.00 20.78 -2.79
C THR A 214 -3.52 20.89 -2.85
N LEU A 215 -4.10 21.07 -4.04
CA LEU A 215 -5.55 21.00 -4.21
C LEU A 215 -6.12 19.62 -3.89
N GLN A 216 -5.41 18.54 -4.24
CA GLN A 216 -5.81 17.17 -3.93
C GLN A 216 -5.70 16.87 -2.43
N ALA A 217 -4.60 17.25 -1.78
CA ALA A 217 -4.45 17.16 -0.34
C ALA A 217 -5.56 17.95 0.38
N GLY A 218 -5.87 19.16 -0.10
CA GLY A 218 -6.97 19.96 0.42
C GLY A 218 -8.34 19.29 0.31
N ARG A 219 -8.63 18.59 -0.80
CA ARG A 219 -9.86 17.79 -0.93
C ARG A 219 -9.89 16.63 0.07
N GLY A 220 -8.80 15.88 0.18
CA GLY A 220 -8.69 14.78 1.16
C GLY A 220 -8.87 15.27 2.60
N CYS A 221 -8.27 16.41 2.95
CA CYS A 221 -8.42 17.03 4.25
C CYS A 221 -9.85 17.52 4.50
N LYS A 222 -10.57 18.02 3.49
CA LYS A 222 -11.99 18.40 3.63
C LYS A 222 -12.91 17.22 3.94
N GLU A 223 -12.70 16.08 3.29
CA GLU A 223 -13.44 14.84 3.59
C GLU A 223 -13.25 14.44 5.06
N VAL A 224 -11.98 14.39 5.49
CA VAL A 224 -11.64 14.05 6.87
C VAL A 224 -12.19 15.08 7.85
N PHE A 225 -12.09 16.37 7.54
CA PHE A 225 -12.63 17.45 8.36
C PHE A 225 -14.12 17.27 8.62
N LYS A 226 -14.91 16.88 7.60
CA LYS A 226 -16.34 16.62 7.75
C LYS A 226 -16.61 15.48 8.74
N VAL A 227 -15.87 14.38 8.63
CA VAL A 227 -15.98 13.22 9.54
C VAL A 227 -15.53 13.56 10.97
N MET A 228 -14.48 14.36 11.12
CA MET A 228 -13.99 14.77 12.43
C MET A 228 -14.95 15.75 13.11
N LYS A 229 -15.59 16.63 12.34
CA LYS A 229 -16.61 17.54 12.85
C LYS A 229 -17.84 16.79 13.35
N SER A 230 -18.23 15.68 12.71
CA SER A 230 -19.34 14.83 13.20
C SER A 230 -18.97 13.97 14.42
N LYS A 231 -17.71 13.98 14.86
CA LYS A 231 -17.22 13.29 16.05
C LYS A 231 -16.78 14.26 17.16
N ASP A 232 -17.18 15.54 17.07
CA ASP A 232 -16.87 16.59 18.04
C ASP A 232 -15.37 16.80 18.33
N LEU A 233 -14.50 16.49 17.37
CA LEU A 233 -13.04 16.65 17.49
C LEU A 233 -12.55 18.10 17.24
N HIS A 234 -13.48 19.04 17.03
CA HIS A 234 -13.23 20.46 16.73
C HIS A 234 -12.01 20.71 15.80
N PRO A 235 -11.98 20.11 14.60
CA PRO A 235 -10.85 20.26 13.69
C PRO A 235 -10.76 21.70 13.15
N ARG A 236 -9.54 22.10 12.75
CA ARG A 236 -9.24 23.34 12.03
C ARG A 236 -8.54 22.99 10.71
N LEU A 237 -8.96 23.63 9.63
CA LEU A 237 -8.32 23.49 8.31
C LEU A 237 -7.45 24.71 8.05
N LEU A 238 -6.14 24.52 8.09
CA LEU A 238 -5.14 25.54 7.79
C LEU A 238 -4.79 25.52 6.30
N GLN A 239 -4.58 26.70 5.73
CA GLN A 239 -4.12 26.83 4.36
C GLN A 239 -2.63 26.41 4.26
N PRO A 240 -2.21 25.79 3.15
CA PRO A 240 -3.02 25.49 1.97
C PRO A 240 -3.81 24.17 2.08
N ALA A 241 -3.37 23.19 2.87
CA ALA A 241 -4.04 21.89 2.99
C ALA A 241 -3.77 21.15 4.33
N LYS A 242 -3.49 21.84 5.43
CA LYS A 242 -3.12 21.19 6.70
C LYS A 242 -4.35 21.04 7.62
N LEU A 243 -4.58 19.85 8.14
CA LEU A 243 -5.62 19.57 9.14
C LEU A 243 -5.00 19.60 10.54
N SER A 244 -5.60 20.34 11.47
CA SER A 244 -5.17 20.36 12.87
C SER A 244 -6.31 20.11 13.83
N PHE A 245 -6.04 19.39 14.91
CA PHE A 245 -7.01 19.11 15.97
C PHE A 245 -6.28 18.70 17.25
N ARG A 246 -7.01 18.72 18.37
CA ARG A 246 -6.49 18.31 19.67
C ARG A 246 -6.51 16.80 19.79
N MET A 247 -5.37 16.20 20.11
CA MET A 247 -5.20 14.76 20.35
C MET A 247 -4.29 14.60 21.57
N GLU A 248 -4.74 13.86 22.59
CA GLU A 248 -3.98 13.65 23.84
C GLU A 248 -3.56 14.97 24.52
N GLY A 249 -4.44 15.97 24.52
CA GLY A 249 -4.15 17.30 25.09
C GLY A 249 -3.29 18.22 24.22
N GLN A 250 -2.67 17.74 23.13
CA GLN A 250 -1.82 18.54 22.25
C GLN A 250 -2.47 18.82 20.88
N ILE A 251 -2.21 19.99 20.28
CA ILE A 251 -2.64 20.27 18.91
C ILE A 251 -1.66 19.61 17.94
N LYS A 252 -2.13 18.61 17.18
CA LYS A 252 -1.34 17.95 16.12
C LYS A 252 -1.78 18.46 14.76
N CYS A 253 -0.82 18.66 13.86
CA CYS A 253 -1.03 19.16 12.50
C CYS A 253 -0.59 18.11 11.47
N PHE A 254 -1.42 17.87 10.46
CA PHE A 254 -1.22 16.85 9.43
C PHE A 254 -1.36 17.49 8.05
N PRO A 255 -0.39 17.35 7.13
CA PRO A 255 -0.44 17.99 5.82
C PRO A 255 -1.34 17.26 4.81
N ASP A 256 -1.66 15.99 5.05
CA ASP A 256 -2.51 15.20 4.17
C ASP A 256 -3.17 14.04 4.93
N LYS A 257 -4.10 13.35 4.24
CA LYS A 257 -4.85 12.19 4.75
C LYS A 257 -3.96 10.97 5.00
N VAL A 258 -2.86 10.80 4.29
CA VAL A 258 -1.96 9.64 4.40
C VAL A 258 -1.18 9.72 5.70
N LYS A 259 -0.50 10.84 5.95
CA LYS A 259 0.25 11.08 7.20
C LYS A 259 -0.65 11.08 8.43
N LEU A 260 -1.92 11.44 8.28
CA LEU A 260 -2.91 11.26 9.34
C LEU A 260 -3.19 9.78 9.60
N LYS A 261 -3.47 8.98 8.57
CA LYS A 261 -3.69 7.54 8.71
C LYS A 261 -2.51 6.84 9.38
N ASP A 262 -1.29 7.13 8.93
CA ASP A 262 -0.07 6.50 9.46
C ASP A 262 0.14 6.76 10.95
N LYS A 263 -0.29 7.94 11.44
CA LYS A 263 -0.16 8.33 12.84
C LYS A 263 -1.35 7.94 13.72
N VAL A 264 -2.57 7.87 13.15
CA VAL A 264 -3.79 7.54 13.88
C VAL A 264 -4.05 6.03 13.92
N LEU A 265 -3.45 5.25 13.02
CA LEU A 265 -3.45 3.78 13.04
C LEU A 265 -2.10 3.25 13.58
N PRO A 266 -1.83 3.27 14.89
CA PRO A 266 -0.74 2.47 15.41
C PRO A 266 -1.12 0.98 15.34
N ARG A 267 -0.42 0.26 14.46
CA ARG A 267 -0.09 -1.18 14.49
C ARG A 267 -1.09 -2.08 15.25
N GLN A 268 -2.07 -2.66 14.54
CA GLN A 268 -2.80 -3.86 14.99
C GLN A 268 -1.92 -5.14 14.98
N GLY A 269 -0.60 -5.04 15.17
CA GLY A 269 0.35 -6.11 14.86
C GLY A 269 1.38 -6.44 15.93
N GLN A 270 1.19 -6.01 17.18
CA GLN A 270 2.03 -6.46 18.30
C GLN A 270 1.17 -6.79 19.52
N ILE A 271 0.39 -7.87 19.42
CA ILE A 271 -0.03 -8.62 20.61
C ILE A 271 1.18 -9.43 21.04
N LYS A 272 1.90 -8.92 22.05
CA LYS A 272 2.90 -9.70 22.78
C LYS A 272 2.20 -10.92 23.36
N GLY A 273 2.70 -12.11 23.04
CA GLY A 273 2.33 -13.35 23.74
C GLY A 273 2.65 -13.19 25.21
N VAL A 274 1.60 -13.08 26.03
CA VAL A 274 1.70 -13.23 27.47
C VAL A 274 1.78 -14.73 27.72
N HIS A 275 3.00 -15.23 27.94
CA HIS A 275 3.21 -16.55 28.51
C HIS A 275 2.51 -16.60 29.88
N HIS A 276 1.52 -17.48 30.00
CA HIS A 276 0.96 -17.87 31.29
C HIS A 276 2.06 -18.51 32.14
N HIS A 277 2.34 -17.92 33.29
CA HIS A 277 2.98 -18.63 34.40
C HIS A 277 1.94 -19.56 35.02
N GLN A 278 2.15 -20.86 34.83
CA GLN A 278 1.48 -21.91 35.59
C GLN A 278 2.05 -21.87 37.01
N ALA A 279 1.21 -21.54 37.99
CA ALA A 279 1.51 -21.76 39.40
C ALA A 279 1.44 -23.27 39.68
N LEU A 280 2.55 -23.85 40.14
CA LEU A 280 2.59 -25.18 40.73
C LEU A 280 2.08 -25.08 42.17
N ILE A 281 0.97 -25.75 42.45
CA ILE A 281 0.57 -26.17 43.80
C ILE A 281 0.89 -27.66 43.88
N THR A 282 1.88 -28.02 44.68
CA THR A 282 1.87 -29.23 45.52
C THR A 282 2.79 -28.98 46.70
#